data_AF-A0A381I816-F1
#
_entry.id   AF-A0A381I816-F1
#
_cell.length_a   1.000
_cell.length_b   1.000
_cell.length_c   1.000
_cell.angle_alpha   90.00
_cell.angle_beta   90.00
_cell.angle_gamma   90.00
#
_symmetry.space_group_name_H-M   'P 1'
#
loop_
_entity.id
_entity.type
_entity.pdbx_description
1 polymer ?
#
loop_
_entity_poly.entity_id
_entity_poly.type
_entity_poly.pdbx_seq_one_letter_code
_entity_poly.pdbx_strand_id
1 'polypeptide(L)' 'MEPVILSDEESKLLETDEGALALKLHRNSYNREGSPIEYTISIFRTDKYQYEIVLSE' A
#
# COMPACT_ATOMS: atom_id res chain seq x y z
N MET A 1 6.27 -3.04 4.12
CA MET A 1 6.11 -2.30 2.85
C MET A 1 6.92 -3.03 1.82
N GLU A 2 6.33 -3.39 0.70
CA GLU A 2 6.98 -4.21 -0.32
C GLU A 2 6.66 -3.69 -1.73
N PRO A 3 7.64 -3.74 -2.66
CA PRO A 3 7.36 -3.49 -4.07
C PRO A 3 6.58 -4.67 -4.65
N VAL A 4 5.61 -4.38 -5.52
CA VAL A 4 4.79 -5.40 -6.18
C VAL A 4 4.62 -5.08 -7.67
N ILE A 5 4.40 -6.13 -8.46
CA ILE A 5 3.91 -6.02 -9.84
C ILE A 5 2.40 -6.17 -9.78
N LEU A 6 1.67 -5.24 -10.39
CA LEU A 6 0.21 -5.27 -10.40
C LEU A 6 -0.32 -6.41 -11.27
N SER A 7 -1.32 -7.12 -10.75
CA SER A 7 -2.17 -8.01 -11.55
C SER A 7 -3.03 -7.23 -12.54
N ASP A 8 -3.62 -7.91 -13.53
CA ASP A 8 -4.59 -7.31 -14.46
C ASP A 8 -5.76 -6.63 -13.74
N GLU A 9 -6.30 -7.26 -12.70
CA GLU A 9 -7.40 -6.69 -11.90
C GLU A 9 -6.98 -5.40 -11.16
N GLU A 10 -5.84 -5.44 -10.45
CA GLU A 10 -5.33 -4.26 -9.74
C GLU A 10 -4.97 -3.13 -10.71
N SER A 11 -4.43 -3.46 -11.88
CA SER A 11 -4.05 -2.50 -12.92
C SER A 11 -5.29 -1.77 -13.47
N LYS A 12 -6.40 -2.50 -13.68
CA LYS A 12 -7.69 -1.92 -14.09
C LYS A 12 -8.26 -0.99 -13.03
N LEU A 13 -8.27 -1.41 -11.77
CA LEU A 13 -8.77 -0.59 -10.66
C LEU A 13 -7.93 0.69 -10.45
N LEU A 14 -6.63 0.61 -10.73
CA LEU A 14 -5.69 1.73 -10.57
C LEU A 14 -5.48 2.54 -11.87
N GLU A 15 -6.17 2.18 -12.93
CA GLU A 15 -6.12 2.83 -14.25
C GLU A 15 -4.67 3.00 -14.75
N THR A 16 -3.95 1.88 -14.79
CA THR A 16 -2.54 1.81 -15.23
C THR A 16 -2.29 0.55 -16.04
N ASP A 17 -1.13 0.48 -16.67
CA ASP A 17 -0.75 -0.68 -17.49
C ASP A 17 -0.61 -1.96 -16.66
N GLU A 18 -0.99 -3.10 -17.26
CA GLU A 18 -0.77 -4.43 -16.69
C GLU A 18 0.71 -4.64 -16.40
N GLY A 19 1.02 -5.17 -15.21
CA GLY A 19 2.40 -5.41 -14.80
C GLY A 19 3.16 -4.15 -14.36
N ALA A 20 2.49 -3.01 -14.19
CA ALA A 20 3.11 -1.81 -13.64
C ALA A 20 3.63 -2.04 -12.21
N LEU A 21 4.68 -1.32 -11.83
CA LEU A 21 5.26 -1.36 -10.49
C LEU A 21 4.45 -0.52 -9.51
N ALA A 22 4.18 -1.09 -8.35
CA ALA A 22 3.45 -0.44 -7.27
C ALA A 22 4.07 -0.74 -5.90
N LEU A 23 3.59 -0.05 -4.87
CA LEU A 23 4.01 -0.22 -3.50
C LEU A 23 2.85 -0.75 -2.67
N LYS A 24 3.03 -1.92 -2.04
CA LYS A 24 2.05 -2.53 -1.16
C LYS A 24 2.39 -2.27 0.30
N LEU A 25 1.40 -1.81 1.06
CA LEU A 25 1.50 -1.54 2.49
C LEU A 25 0.46 -2.35 3.26
N HIS A 26 0.93 -3.03 4.30
CA HIS A 26 0.09 -3.73 5.26
C HIS A 26 -0.02 -2.87 6.51
N ARG A 27 -1.25 -2.64 6.99
CA ARG A 27 -1.51 -1.87 8.21
C ARG A 27 -2.42 -2.67 9.13
N ASN A 28 -1.98 -2.83 10.37
CA ASN A 28 -2.81 -3.25 11.49
C ASN A 28 -3.12 -2.00 12.31
N SER A 29 -4.39 -1.70 12.52
CA SER A 29 -4.82 -0.59 13.39
C SER A 29 -5.40 -1.17 14.67
N TYR A 30 -5.10 -0.53 15.80
CA TYR A 30 -5.54 -0.94 17.13
C TYR A 30 -6.25 0.22 17.83
N ASN A 31 -7.20 -0.09 18.70
CA ASN A 31 -7.79 0.91 19.59
C ASN A 31 -6.81 1.27 20.73
N ARG A 32 -7.23 2.19 21.61
CA ARG A 32 -6.42 2.64 22.76
C ARG A 32 -6.11 1.53 23.77
N GLU A 33 -6.91 0.47 23.80
CA GLU A 33 -6.74 -0.69 24.66
C GLU A 33 -5.84 -1.76 24.02
N GLY A 34 -5.29 -1.49 22.84
CA GLY A 34 -4.46 -2.44 22.10
C GLY A 34 -5.24 -3.55 21.40
N SER A 35 -6.57 -3.47 21.34
CA SER A 35 -7.39 -4.43 20.61
C SER A 35 -7.37 -4.10 19.11
N PRO A 36 -7.20 -5.10 18.22
CA PRO A 36 -7.19 -4.86 16.77
C PRO A 36 -8.57 -4.39 16.30
N ILE A 37 -8.59 -3.37 15.45
CA ILE A 37 -9.82 -2.82 14.87
C ILE A 37 -9.85 -2.88 13.34
N GLU A 38 -8.69 -2.98 12.69
CA GLU A 38 -8.59 -2.97 11.24
C GLU A 38 -7.35 -3.71 10.76
N TYR A 39 -7.50 -4.47 9.68
CA TYR A 39 -6.41 -4.92 8.84
C TYR A 39 -6.62 -4.37 7.43
N THR A 40 -5.61 -3.70 6.89
CA THR A 40 -5.67 -3.11 5.55
C THR A 40 -4.46 -3.53 4.72
N ILE A 41 -4.72 -3.85 3.46
CA ILE A 41 -3.73 -3.91 2.40
C ILE A 41 -4.03 -2.74 1.47
N SER A 42 -3.04 -1.86 1.28
CA SER A 42 -3.13 -0.74 0.35
C SER A 42 -2.06 -0.87 -0.73
N ILE A 43 -2.43 -0.56 -1.97
CA ILE A 43 -1.52 -0.60 -3.12
C ILE A 43 -1.49 0.80 -3.74
N PHE A 44 -0.28 1.36 -3.87
CA PHE A 44 -0.07 2.72 -4.34
C PHE A 44 0.72 2.73 -5.64
N ARG A 45 0.25 3.56 -6.57
CA ARG A 45 0.91 3.87 -7.85
C ARG A 45 2.18 4.67 -7.62
N THR A 46 3.34 4.03 -7.81
CA THR A 46 4.65 4.64 -7.56
C THR A 46 5.07 5.64 -8.63
N ASP A 47 4.41 5.61 -9.80
CA ASP A 47 4.55 6.61 -10.86
C ASP A 47 3.87 7.95 -10.53
N LYS A 48 2.90 7.94 -9.59
CA LYS A 48 2.12 9.13 -9.19
C LYS A 48 2.44 9.63 -7.79
N TYR A 49 2.84 8.75 -6.88
CA TYR A 49 2.98 9.09 -5.47
C TYR A 49 4.32 8.64 -4.90
N GLN A 50 4.85 9.47 -4.01
CA GLN A 50 6.04 9.17 -3.22
C GLN A 50 5.63 8.92 -1.76
N TYR A 51 6.30 7.96 -1.12
CA TYR A 51 6.16 7.68 0.29
C TYR A 51 7.44 8.10 1.03
N GLU A 52 7.31 8.91 2.07
CA GLU A 52 8.42 9.41 2.89
C GLU A 52 8.24 8.94 4.34
N ILE A 53 9.34 8.49 4.96
CA ILE A 53 9.37 8.11 6.37
C ILE A 53 10.50 8.91 7.01
N VAL A 54 10.15 9.72 8.01
CA VAL A 54 11.13 10.37 8.88
C VAL A 54 11.29 9.49 10.12
N LEU A 55 12.51 9.01 10.34
CA LEU A 55 12.87 8.29 11.55
C LEU A 55 13.43 9.31 12.54
N SER A 56 12.78 9.48 13.68
CA SER A 56 13.31 10.23 14.81
C SER A 56 13.97 9.27 15.80
N GLU A 57 15.12 9.67 16.34
CA GLU A 57 15.77 9.02 17.49
C GLU A 57 14.94 9.16 18.77
#